data_AF-A0A1S2LXN1-F1
#
_entry.id   AF-A0A1S2LXN1-F1
#
_cell.length_a   1.000
_cell.length_b   1.000
_cell.length_c   1.000
_cell.angle_alpha   90.00
_cell.angle_beta   90.00
_cell.angle_gamma   90.00
#
_symmetry.space_group_name_H-M   'P 1'
#
loop_
_entity.id
_entity.type
_entity.pdbx_description
1 polymer ?
#
loop_
_entity_poly.entity_id
_entity_poly.type
_entity_poly.pdbx_seq_one_letter_code
_entity_poly.pdbx_strand_id
1 'polypeptide(L)'
;MVTVKVLRSFLDKQNKVIQPVGKTINITEERFQEITLVEGDPLIELVEKGESNETDSPLKSNVKDIKKNVTADLGKDVLGLLLQEETESENRKGVIDHIEQLLKEVE
;
A
#
# COMPACT_ATOMS: atom_id res chain seq x y z
N MET A 1 -12.83 -3.85 -0.68
CA MET A 1 -13.26 -3.16 0.55
C MET A 1 -14.05 -1.92 0.12
N VAL A 2 -14.97 -1.44 0.94
CA VAL A 2 -15.79 -0.26 0.64
C VAL A 2 -15.63 0.79 1.72
N THR A 3 -15.65 2.05 1.30
CA THR A 3 -15.56 3.22 2.18
C THR A 3 -16.95 3.73 2.44
N VAL A 4 -17.33 3.81 3.72
CA VAL A 4 -18.68 4.20 4.12
C VAL A 4 -18.64 5.32 5.15
N LYS A 5 -19.64 6.20 5.11
CA LYS A 5 -19.84 7.26 6.09
C LYS A 5 -20.92 6.86 7.07
N VAL A 6 -20.66 7.06 8.34
CA VAL A 6 -21.60 6.76 9.41
C VAL A 6 -22.66 7.85 9.47
N LEU A 7 -23.91 7.49 9.20
CA LEU A 7 -25.07 8.40 9.28
C LEU A 7 -25.65 8.45 10.69
N ARG A 8 -25.65 7.31 11.39
CA ARG A 8 -26.12 7.17 12.77
C ARG A 8 -25.09 6.43 13.59
N SER A 9 -24.87 6.84 14.84
CA SER A 9 -23.92 6.16 15.70
C SER A 9 -24.40 4.75 16.03
N PHE A 10 -23.54 3.75 15.82
CA PHE A 10 -23.87 2.35 16.11
C PHE A 10 -22.70 1.65 16.80
N LEU A 11 -23.02 0.62 17.61
CA LEU A 11 -22.01 -0.27 18.18
C LEU A 11 -21.59 -1.29 17.13
N ASP A 12 -20.33 -1.22 16.70
CA ASP A 12 -19.78 -2.23 15.81
C ASP A 12 -19.53 -3.53 16.58
N LYS A 13 -20.34 -4.55 16.30
CA LYS A 13 -20.27 -5.85 16.99
C LYS A 13 -18.93 -6.58 16.79
N GLN A 14 -18.21 -6.31 15.69
CA GLN A 14 -16.93 -6.96 15.40
C GLN A 14 -15.80 -6.30 16.19
N ASN A 15 -15.69 -4.97 16.08
CA ASN A 15 -14.62 -4.22 16.74
C ASN A 15 -14.93 -3.84 18.19
N LYS A 16 -16.17 -4.07 18.66
CA LYS A 16 -16.70 -3.64 19.97
C LYS A 16 -16.49 -2.14 20.24
N VAL A 17 -16.53 -1.33 19.17
CA VAL A 17 -16.33 0.13 19.23
C VAL A 17 -17.59 0.82 18.74
N ILE A 18 -17.96 1.92 19.40
CA ILE A 18 -19.04 2.79 18.93
C ILE A 18 -18.50 3.63 17.77
N GLN A 19 -19.12 3.52 16.62
CA GLN A 19 -18.81 4.36 15.46
C GLN A 19 -19.62 5.66 15.58
N PRO A 20 -18.98 6.84 15.71
CA PRO A 20 -19.68 8.12 15.81
C PRO A 20 -20.21 8.58 14.45
N VAL A 21 -21.26 9.40 14.48
CA VAL A 21 -21.86 10.04 13.29
C VAL A 21 -20.81 10.89 12.55
N GLY A 22 -20.83 10.85 11.23
CA GLY A 22 -19.95 11.63 10.36
C GLY A 22 -18.56 11.04 10.16
N LYS A 23 -18.22 9.95 10.86
CA LYS A 23 -16.96 9.23 10.66
C LYS A 23 -16.99 8.44 9.35
N THR A 24 -15.85 8.40 8.67
CA THR A 24 -15.64 7.53 7.50
C THR A 24 -14.87 6.29 7.93
N ILE A 25 -15.36 5.10 7.56
CA ILE A 25 -14.77 3.81 7.91
C ILE A 25 -14.67 2.92 6.68
N ASN A 26 -13.63 2.07 6.65
CA ASN A 26 -13.44 1.07 5.61
C ASN A 26 -13.94 -0.28 6.11
N ILE A 27 -14.87 -0.89 5.38
CA ILE A 27 -15.47 -2.18 5.73
C ILE A 27 -15.49 -3.12 4.52
N THR A 28 -15.74 -4.41 4.74
CA THR A 28 -15.94 -5.37 3.63
C THR A 28 -17.33 -5.19 3.02
N GLU A 29 -17.52 -5.65 1.78
CA GLU A 29 -18.82 -5.55 1.07
C GLU A 29 -19.90 -6.38 1.77
N GLU A 30 -19.54 -7.55 2.31
CA GLU A 30 -20.43 -8.37 3.16
C GLU A 30 -20.89 -7.62 4.41
N ARG A 31 -19.98 -6.89 5.07
CA ARG A 31 -20.29 -6.11 6.27
C ARG A 31 -21.14 -4.88 5.94
N PHE A 32 -20.94 -4.29 4.76
CA PHE A 32 -21.81 -3.22 4.26
C PHE A 32 -23.24 -3.70 4.08
N GLN A 33 -23.43 -4.87 3.47
CA GLN A 33 -24.76 -5.48 3.34
C GLN A 33 -25.37 -5.79 4.71
N GLU A 34 -24.60 -6.36 5.63
CA GLU A 34 -25.07 -6.67 7.00
C GLU A 34 -25.55 -5.43 7.75
N ILE A 35 -24.78 -4.33 7.74
CA ILE A 35 -25.15 -3.09 8.44
C ILE A 35 -26.36 -2.42 7.76
N THR A 36 -26.46 -2.51 6.43
CA THR A 36 -27.56 -1.92 5.65
C THR A 36 -28.87 -2.71 5.79
N LEU A 37 -28.82 -4.02 6.02
CA LEU A 37 -30.02 -4.88 6.12
C LEU A 37 -30.76 -4.76 7.46
N VAL A 38 -30.12 -4.24 8.51
CA VAL A 38 -30.56 -4.43 9.90
C VAL A 38 -31.60 -3.40 10.36
N GLU A 39 -31.70 -2.23 9.73
CA GLU A 39 -32.72 -1.23 10.10
C GLU A 39 -33.33 -0.62 8.83
N GLY A 40 -34.63 -0.35 8.86
CA GLY A 40 -35.33 0.34 7.77
C GLY A 40 -34.82 1.77 7.48
N ASP A 41 -33.82 2.24 8.24
CA ASP A 41 -33.06 3.46 8.04
C ASP A 41 -31.57 3.09 7.82
N PRO A 42 -30.87 3.69 6.83
CA PRO A 42 -29.46 3.42 6.59
C PRO A 42 -28.59 3.99 7.71
N LEU A 43 -27.89 3.11 8.45
CA LEU A 43 -26.89 3.50 9.46
C LEU A 43 -25.59 4.04 8.84
N ILE A 44 -25.31 3.63 7.60
CA ILE A 44 -24.10 3.95 6.84
C ILE A 44 -24.47 4.27 5.40
N GLU A 45 -23.70 5.15 4.77
CA GLU A 45 -23.81 5.52 3.37
C GLU A 45 -22.54 5.10 2.63
N LEU A 46 -22.69 4.51 1.45
CA LEU A 46 -21.56 4.21 0.58
C LEU A 46 -21.01 5.52 0.02
N VAL A 47 -19.83 5.93 0.48
CA VAL A 47 -19.15 7.14 -0.01
C VAL A 47 -18.33 6.80 -1.25
N GLU A 48 -17.66 5.66 -1.19
CA GLU A 48 -16.79 5.20 -2.26
C GLU A 48 -16.89 3.68 -2.28
N LYS A 49 -17.39 3.13 -3.40
CA LYS A 49 -17.09 1.74 -3.69
C LYS A 49 -15.61 1.75 -3.98
N GLY A 50 -14.82 1.32 -3.00
CA GLY A 50 -13.44 1.00 -3.26
C GLY A 50 -13.48 -0.05 -4.37
N GLU A 51 -13.29 0.39 -5.62
CA GLU A 51 -12.48 -0.37 -6.52
C GLU A 51 -11.29 -0.76 -5.65
N SER A 52 -11.09 -2.05 -5.49
CA SER A 52 -9.81 -2.56 -5.02
C SER A 52 -8.78 -2.17 -6.08
N ASN A 53 -8.51 -0.88 -6.22
CA ASN A 53 -7.19 -0.37 -6.40
C ASN A 53 -6.48 -0.78 -5.10
N GLU A 54 -6.16 -2.07 -5.03
CA GLU A 54 -4.83 -2.46 -4.64
C GLU A 54 -3.90 -1.72 -5.60
N THR A 55 -3.77 -0.39 -5.45
CA THR A 55 -2.71 0.36 -6.06
C THR A 55 -1.48 -0.34 -5.53
N ASP A 56 -0.83 -1.04 -6.45
CA ASP A 56 0.40 -1.78 -6.29
C ASP A 56 1.16 -1.26 -5.08
N SER A 57 1.04 -1.95 -3.94
CA SER A 57 2.09 -1.77 -2.95
C SER A 57 3.33 -2.24 -3.69
N PRO A 58 4.35 -1.39 -3.89
CA PRO A 58 5.53 -1.78 -4.67
C PRO A 58 6.24 -2.99 -4.03
N LEU A 59 5.85 -3.35 -2.80
CA LEU A 59 6.31 -4.48 -2.00
C LEU A 59 5.41 -5.72 -2.08
N LYS A 60 4.33 -5.70 -2.88
CA LYS A 60 3.37 -6.82 -2.97
C LYS A 60 3.82 -7.93 -3.91
N SER A 61 4.88 -7.68 -4.67
CA SER A 61 5.44 -8.61 -5.63
C SER A 61 6.55 -9.47 -5.00
N ASN A 62 7.10 -10.42 -5.74
CA ASN A 62 8.24 -11.18 -5.23
C ASN A 62 9.46 -10.23 -5.04
N VAL A 63 10.39 -10.60 -4.16
CA VAL A 63 11.56 -9.76 -3.82
C VAL A 63 12.36 -9.32 -5.06
N LYS A 64 12.39 -10.15 -6.11
CA LYS A 64 13.09 -9.84 -7.35
C LYS A 64 12.40 -8.72 -8.12
N ASP A 65 11.08 -8.77 -8.24
CA ASP A 65 10.28 -7.77 -8.93
C ASP A 65 10.25 -6.44 -8.16
N ILE A 66 10.21 -6.50 -6.82
CA ILE A 66 10.34 -5.31 -5.96
C ILE A 66 11.67 -4.61 -6.23
N LYS A 67 12.78 -5.36 -6.18
CA LYS A 67 14.12 -4.81 -6.41
C LYS A 67 14.19 -4.14 -7.79
N LYS A 68 13.71 -4.85 -8.82
CA LYS A 68 13.69 -4.33 -10.18
C LYS A 68 12.89 -3.03 -10.30
N ASN A 69 11.71 -2.96 -9.68
CA ASN A 69 10.87 -1.76 -9.72
C ASN A 69 11.52 -0.56 -9.01
N VAL A 70 12.13 -0.79 -7.84
CA VAL A 70 12.80 0.29 -7.07
C VAL A 70 14.04 0.80 -7.80
N THR A 71 14.76 -0.06 -8.52
CA THR A 71 15.99 0.31 -9.23
C THR A 71 15.77 0.64 -10.71
N ALA A 72 14.53 0.58 -11.22
CA ALA A 72 14.22 0.75 -12.65
C ALA A 72 14.60 2.14 -13.18
N ASP A 73 14.50 3.17 -12.33
CA ASP A 73 14.78 4.55 -12.71
C ASP A 73 16.26 4.95 -12.53
N LEU A 74 17.10 4.04 -12.03
CA LEU A 74 18.52 4.30 -11.83
C LEU A 74 19.28 4.12 -13.14
N GLY A 75 19.56 5.23 -13.83
CA GLY A 75 20.43 5.25 -15.01
C GLY A 75 21.90 4.94 -14.68
N LYS A 76 22.68 4.58 -15.71
CA LYS A 76 24.12 4.24 -15.56
C LYS A 76 24.93 5.29 -14.82
N ASP A 77 24.67 6.57 -15.08
CA ASP A 77 25.38 7.68 -14.45
C ASP A 77 25.15 7.72 -12.94
N VAL A 78 23.90 7.47 -12.50
CA VAL A 78 23.53 7.45 -11.08
C VAL A 78 24.13 6.24 -10.38
N LEU A 79 24.07 5.07 -11.03
CA LEU A 79 24.68 3.85 -10.50
C LEU A 79 26.21 3.97 -10.37
N GLY A 80 26.88 4.65 -11.31
CA GLY A 80 28.31 4.93 -11.25
C GLY A 80 28.69 5.84 -10.06
N LEU A 81 27.90 6.88 -9.80
CA LEU A 81 28.09 7.75 -8.64
C LEU A 81 27.89 7.00 -7.33
N LEU A 82 26.83 6.19 -7.22
CA LEU A 82 26.56 5.37 -6.03
C LEU A 82 27.67 4.35 -5.76
N LEU A 83 28.23 3.75 -6.82
CA LEU A 83 29.35 2.82 -6.70
C LEU A 83 30.60 3.52 -6.14
N GLN A 84 30.90 4.72 -6.64
CA GLN A 84 32.04 5.50 -6.17
C GLN A 84 31.85 5.93 -4.71
N GLU A 85 30.68 6.49 -4.36
CA GLU A 85 30.37 6.93 -3.00
C GLU A 85 30.44 5.77 -2.00
N GLU A 86 29.88 4.61 -2.35
CA GLU A 86 29.95 3.42 -1.48
C GLU A 86 31.39 2.92 -1.32
N THR A 87 32.19 2.93 -2.40
CA THR A 87 33.60 2.49 -2.36
C THR A 87 34.46 3.41 -1.49
N GLU A 88 34.18 4.71 -1.52
CA GLU A 88 34.91 5.73 -0.74
C GLU A 88 34.45 5.80 0.73
N SER A 89 33.19 5.47 1.01
CA SER A 89 32.57 5.61 2.34
C SER A 89 32.67 4.36 3.21
N GLU A 90 31.81 3.36 2.99
CA GLU A 90 31.71 2.17 3.84
C GLU A 90 32.30 0.91 3.21
N ASN A 91 32.55 0.93 1.90
CA ASN A 91 33.13 -0.16 1.10
C ASN A 91 32.46 -1.51 1.37
N ARG A 92 31.12 -1.52 1.51
CA ARG A 92 30.37 -2.74 1.82
C ARG A 92 30.30 -3.60 0.58
N LYS A 93 31.09 -4.67 0.58
CA LYS A 93 31.20 -5.62 -0.54
C LYS A 93 29.83 -6.05 -1.10
N GLY A 94 28.86 -6.37 -0.26
CA GLY A 94 27.53 -6.79 -0.73
C GLY A 94 26.72 -5.71 -1.44
N VAL A 95 26.93 -4.43 -1.09
CA VAL A 95 26.29 -3.29 -1.75
C VAL A 95 26.98 -3.03 -3.10
N ILE A 96 28.32 -3.03 -3.11
CA ILE A 96 29.14 -2.90 -4.31
C ILE A 96 28.78 -3.99 -5.33
N ASP A 97 28.80 -5.27 -4.92
CA ASP A 97 28.46 -6.40 -5.78
C ASP A 97 27.04 -6.24 -6.38
N HIS A 98 26.10 -5.67 -5.62
CA HIS A 98 24.74 -5.44 -6.10
C HIS A 98 24.66 -4.30 -7.12
N ILE A 99 25.34 -3.17 -6.88
CA ILE A 99 25.39 -2.03 -7.81
C ILE A 99 26.09 -2.43 -9.11
N GLU A 100 27.19 -3.19 -9.04
CA GLU A 100 27.87 -3.74 -10.22
C GLU A 100 26.96 -4.68 -11.02
N GLN A 101 26.14 -5.48 -10.35
CA GLN A 101 25.15 -6.33 -11.03
C GLN A 101 24.11 -5.47 -11.76
N LEU A 102 23.58 -4.42 -11.12
CA LEU A 102 22.62 -3.51 -11.74
C LEU A 102 23.23 -2.79 -12.95
N LEU A 103 24.50 -2.36 -12.88
CA LEU A 103 25.21 -1.75 -14.01
C LEU A 103 25.28 -2.66 -15.24
N LYS A 104 25.46 -3.97 -15.05
CA LYS A 104 25.45 -4.98 -16.12
C LYS A 104 24.05 -5.22 -16.71
N GLU A 105 22.99 -5.00 -15.93
CA GLU A 105 21.59 -5.17 -16.38
C GLU A 105 21.09 -3.95 -17.18
N VAL A 106 21.71 -2.78 -17.00
CA VAL A 106 21.37 -1.53 -17.71
C VAL A 106 22.20 -1.37 -19.00
N GLU A 107 23.17 -2.25 -19.27
CA GLU A 107 24.02 -2.25 -20.48
C GLU A 107 23.37 -2.93 -21.69
#